data_AF-D5RIT7-F1
#
_entry.id   AF-D5RIT7-F1
#
_cell.length_a   1.000
_cell.length_b   1.000
_cell.length_c   1.000
_cell.angle_alpha   90.00
_cell.angle_beta   90.00
_cell.angle_gamma   90.00
#
_symmetry.space_group_name_H-M   'P 1'
#
loop_
_entity.id
_entity.type
_entity.pdbx_description
1 polymer ?
#
loop_
_entity_poly.entity_id
_entity_poly.type
_entity_poly.pdbx_seq_one_letter_code
_entity_poly.pdbx_strand_id
1 'polypeptide(L)' 'MTLTQLLAGLAVAMALEGLLYAAFPGAMQRAVTRLAALPPDRLRWTGLAAAIAGIAVASLLAR' A
#
# COMPACT_ATOMS: atom_id res chain seq x y z
N MET A 1 9.79 14.46 7.58
CA MET A 1 8.75 13.51 8.04
C MET A 1 8.85 13.31 9.54
N THR A 2 7.85 13.74 10.30
CA THR A 2 7.74 13.49 11.74
C THR A 2 6.99 12.18 12.01
N LEU A 3 7.11 11.62 13.22
CA LEU A 3 6.41 10.40 13.62
C LEU A 3 4.88 10.55 13.45
N THR A 4 4.33 11.71 13.80
CA THR A 4 2.90 11.99 13.69
C THR A 4 2.42 11.93 12.23
N GLN A 5 3.22 12.40 11.27
CA GLN A 5 2.89 12.32 9.84
C GLN A 5 2.88 10.87 9.35
N LEU A 6 3.80 10.04 9.83
CA LEU A 6 3.82 8.60 9.51
C LEU A 6 2.58 7.88 10.05
N LEU A 7 2.23 8.14 11.32
CA LEU A 7 1.02 7.56 11.94
C LEU A 7 -0.25 8.00 11.23
N ALA A 8 -0.35 9.26 10.83
CA ALA A 8 -1.48 9.77 10.05
C ALA A 8 -1.57 9.09 8.68
N GLY A 9 -0.45 8.94 7.97
CA GLY A 9 -0.41 8.22 6.69
C GLY A 9 -0.83 6.75 6.83
N LEU A 10 -0.37 6.07 7.88
CA LEU A 10 -0.77 4.69 8.17
C LEU A 10 -2.28 4.57 8.47
N ALA A 11 -2.84 5.50 9.25
CA ALA A 11 -4.27 5.53 9.55
C ALA A 11 -5.11 5.70 8.28
N VAL A 12 -4.68 6.59 7.37
CA VAL A 12 -5.34 6.78 6.06
C VAL A 12 -5.21 5.53 5.19
N ALA A 13 -4.04 4.89 5.15
CA ALA A 13 -3.84 3.67 4.39
C ALA A 13 -4.78 2.55 4.85
N MET A 14 -4.90 2.33 6.16
CA MET A 14 -5.84 1.35 6.72
C MET A 14 -7.31 1.69 6.42
N ALA A 15 -7.69 2.97 6.52
CA ALA A 15 -9.06 3.40 6.20
C ALA A 15 -9.40 3.15 4.72
N LEU A 16 -8.47 3.46 3.81
CA LEU A 16 -8.65 3.21 2.38
C LEU A 16 -8.70 1.72 2.06
N GLU A 17 -7.82 0.92 2.68
CA GLU A 17 -7.81 -0.52 2.50
C GLU A 17 -9.13 -1.15 2.97
N GLY A 18 -9.60 -0.80 4.17
CA GLY A 18 -10.89 -1.24 4.69
C GLY A 18 -12.08 -0.82 3.82
N LEU A 19 -12.06 0.40 3.30
CA LEU A 19 -13.08 0.90 2.39
C LEU A 19 -13.10 0.11 1.07
N LEU A 20 -11.93 -0.23 0.51
CA LEU A 20 -11.83 -1.05 -0.69
C LEU A 20 -12.39 -2.47 -0.47
N TYR A 21 -12.12 -3.07 0.68
CA TYR A 21 -12.72 -4.37 1.04
C TYR A 21 -14.24 -4.28 1.20
N ALA A 22 -14.76 -3.21 1.81
CA ALA A 22 -16.20 -3.04 2.02
C ALA A 22 -16.94 -2.72 0.71
N ALA A 23 -16.39 -1.84 -0.13
CA ALA A 23 -17.03 -1.40 -1.36
C ALA A 23 -16.85 -2.41 -2.52
N PHE A 24 -15.69 -3.06 -2.62
CA PHE A 24 -15.32 -3.91 -3.75
C PHE A 24 -14.66 -5.25 -3.32
N PRO A 25 -15.32 -6.08 -2.49
CA PRO A 25 -14.72 -7.28 -1.90
C PRO A 25 -14.19 -8.27 -2.94
N GLY A 26 -14.93 -8.50 -4.04
CA GLY A 26 -14.52 -9.41 -5.10
C GLY A 26 -13.32 -8.92 -5.91
N ALA A 27 -13.15 -7.61 -6.07
CA ALA A 27 -11.96 -7.06 -6.73
C ALA A 27 -10.72 -7.25 -5.85
N MET A 28 -10.83 -7.02 -4.54
CA MET A 28 -9.74 -7.23 -3.61
C MET A 28 -9.34 -8.71 -3.48
N GLN A 29 -10.28 -9.64 -3.37
CA GLN A 29 -9.95 -11.08 -3.37
C GLN A 29 -9.15 -11.48 -4.62
N ARG A 30 -9.55 -10.98 -5.80
CA ARG A 30 -8.80 -11.22 -7.05
C ARG A 30 -7.41 -10.58 -7.04
N ALA A 31 -7.27 -9.39 -6.46
CA ALA A 31 -5.97 -8.73 -6.34
C ALA A 31 -5.03 -9.52 -5.43
N VAL A 32 -5.50 -9.91 -4.24
CA VAL A 32 -4.71 -10.68 -3.26
C VAL A 32 -4.30 -12.04 -3.82
N THR A 33 -5.22 -12.77 -4.46
CA THR A 33 -4.90 -14.07 -5.08
C THR A 33 -3.86 -13.96 -6.20
N ARG A 34 -3.89 -12.89 -7.01
CA ARG A 34 -2.86 -12.62 -8.01
C ARG A 34 -1.50 -12.33 -7.37
N LEU A 35 -1.48 -11.53 -6.31
CA LEU A 35 -0.25 -11.21 -5.57
C LEU A 35 0.33 -12.46 -4.91
N ALA A 36 -0.50 -13.31 -4.33
CA ALA A 36 -0.10 -14.57 -3.71
C ALA A 36 0.47 -15.59 -4.72
N ALA A 37 0.07 -15.50 -5.99
CA ALA A 37 0.59 -16.35 -7.06
C ALA A 37 1.94 -15.88 -7.63
N LEU A 38 2.44 -14.69 -7.25
CA LEU A 38 3.73 -14.20 -7.74
C LEU A 38 4.89 -14.98 -7.10
N PRO A 39 5.97 -15.27 -7.85
CA PRO A 39 7.21 -15.76 -7.28
C PRO A 39 7.74 -14.82 -6.20
N PRO A 40 8.36 -15.33 -5.11
CA PRO A 40 8.84 -14.51 -4.00
C PRO A 40 9.73 -13.35 -4.43
N ASP A 41 10.64 -13.58 -5.38
CA ASP A 41 11.54 -12.53 -5.88
C ASP A 41 10.78 -11.40 -6.58
N ARG A 42 9.78 -11.72 -7.40
CA ARG A 42 8.96 -10.70 -8.06
C ARG A 42 8.14 -9.93 -7.04
N LEU A 43 7.55 -10.61 -6.07
CA LEU A 43 6.76 -9.98 -5.00
C LEU A 43 7.62 -8.98 -4.20
N ARG A 44 8.86 -9.35 -3.87
CA ARG A 44 9.83 -8.48 -3.18
C ARG A 44 10.14 -7.22 -3.99
N TRP A 45 10.46 -7.37 -5.27
CA TRP A 45 10.78 -6.22 -6.12
C TRP A 45 9.58 -5.31 -6.35
N THR A 46 8.38 -5.86 -6.57
CA THR A 46 7.17 -5.06 -6.71
C THR A 46 6.82 -4.32 -5.42
N GLY A 47 6.98 -4.97 -4.27
CA GLY A 47 6.76 -4.34 -2.97
C GLY A 47 7.78 -3.25 -2.67
N LEU A 48 9.05 -3.49 -2.98
CA LEU A 48 10.11 -2.49 -2.82
C LEU A 48 9.90 -1.28 -3.73
N ALA A 49 9.53 -1.49 -4.99
CA ALA A 49 9.22 -0.41 -5.92
C ALA A 49 8.03 0.43 -5.43
N ALA A 50 6.96 -0.21 -4.94
CA ALA A 50 5.80 0.49 -4.37
C ALA A 50 6.18 1.29 -3.11
N ALA A 51 7.00 0.72 -2.22
CA ALA A 51 7.48 1.40 -1.02
C ALA A 51 8.33 2.63 -1.35
N ILE A 52 9.29 2.49 -2.27
CA ILE A 52 10.15 3.60 -2.72
C ILE A 52 9.30 4.72 -3.33
N ALA A 53 8.36 4.39 -4.22
CA ALA A 53 7.48 5.37 -4.83
C ALA A 53 6.60 6.09 -3.79
N GLY A 54 6.02 5.35 -2.85
CA GLY A 54 5.20 5.93 -1.77
C GLY A 54 5.99 6.88 -0.88
N ILE A 55 7.21 6.50 -0.48
CA ILE A 55 8.09 7.36 0.34
C ILE A 55 8.56 8.59 -0.44
N ALA A 56 8.91 8.44 -1.72
CA ALA A 56 9.30 9.57 -2.57
C ALA A 56 8.17 10.60 -2.73
N VAL A 57 6.94 10.14 -2.96
CA VAL A 57 5.77 11.02 -3.03
C VAL A 57 5.48 11.66 -1.67
N ALA A 58 5.50 10.88 -0.59
CA ALA A 58 5.23 11.39 0.74
C ALA A 58 6.28 12.43 1.18
N SER A 59 7.56 12.21 0.89
CA SER A 59 8.64 13.17 1.19
C SER A 59 8.56 14.44 0.35
N LEU A 60 8.08 14.36 -0.89
CA LEU A 60 7.85 15.53 -1.74
C LEU A 60 6.67 16.38 -1.22
N LEU A 61 5.59 15.73 -0.79
CA LEU A 61 4.34 16.38 -0.37
C LEU A 61 4.35 16.83 1.10
N ALA A 62 4.93 16.05 2.00
CA ALA A 62 4.92 16.27 3.44
C ALA A 62 6.23 16.91 3.94
N ARG A 63 6.60 18.06 3.34
CA ARG A 63 7.75 18.87 3.75
C ARG A 63 7.64 19.30 5.21
#